data_AF-A0A0G0NFT8-F1
#
_entry.id   AF-A0A0G0NFT8-F1
#
_cell.length_a   1.000
_cell.length_b   1.000
_cell.length_c   1.000
_cell.angle_alpha   90.00
_cell.angle_beta   90.00
_cell.angle_gamma   90.00
#
_symmetry.space_group_name_H-M   'P 1'
#
loop_
_entity.id
_entity.type
_entity.pdbx_description
1 polymer ?
#
loop_
_entity_poly.entity_id
_entity_poly.type
_entity_poly.pdbx_seq_one_letter_code
_entity_poly.pdbx_strand_id
1 'polypeptide(L)'
;MSKEANKPTVTGYWISRKNLIFDKWIENAGWYPDFQLKLFKKGKGRYTSKHVHEGIKLEGEAKKLKEHIVHHNYTSVLQFINKTTNYAQNEAKDLMEKGYEFSYFDAIKLPLREFLSRFFARKGYKDGFHGLMVSMFMAFYHFLIFAFVWEQRGFSRYEGPDFLKEAEKEFKKSGKEILFWFSKEKIESMKSPFRKMAARFSEKLKSPKL
;
A
#
# COMPACT_ATOMS: atom_id res chain seq x y z
N MET A 1 24.20 -50.19 -0.92
CA MET A 1 23.21 -49.22 -1.46
C MET A 1 23.07 -48.07 -0.49
N SER A 2 23.77 -46.97 -0.75
CA SER A 2 23.72 -45.74 0.04
C SER A 2 22.33 -45.11 -0.06
N LYS A 3 21.64 -44.94 1.06
CA LYS A 3 20.47 -44.06 1.12
C LYS A 3 20.95 -42.64 0.79
N GLU A 4 20.67 -42.16 -0.42
CA GLU A 4 20.72 -40.73 -0.71
C GLU A 4 19.74 -40.06 0.23
N ALA A 5 20.27 -39.42 1.28
CA ALA A 5 19.51 -38.54 2.13
C ALA A 5 19.02 -37.39 1.24
N ASN A 6 17.74 -37.45 0.87
CA ASN A 6 17.04 -36.43 0.13
C ASN A 6 17.31 -35.07 0.82
N LYS A 7 18.22 -34.26 0.26
CA LYS A 7 18.60 -32.97 0.84
C LYS A 7 17.30 -32.18 1.01
N PRO A 8 17.01 -31.59 2.19
CA PRO A 8 15.75 -30.88 2.33
C PRO A 8 15.77 -29.68 1.41
N THR A 9 14.99 -29.76 0.32
CA THR A 9 14.80 -28.72 -0.71
C THR A 9 14.32 -27.41 -0.10
N VAL A 10 13.57 -27.54 1.00
CA VAL A 10 13.15 -26.42 1.84
C VAL A 10 14.32 -25.93 2.69
N THR A 11 14.73 -24.70 2.44
CA THR A 11 15.79 -24.00 3.16
C THR A 11 15.27 -22.77 3.90
N GLY A 12 13.98 -22.44 3.77
CA GLY A 12 13.35 -21.38 4.55
C GLY A 12 11.83 -21.46 4.67
N TYR A 13 11.28 -20.58 5.50
CA TYR A 13 9.85 -20.47 5.73
C TYR A 13 9.39 -19.01 5.82
N TRP A 14 8.34 -18.72 5.05
CA TRP A 14 7.57 -17.49 5.12
C TRP A 14 6.56 -17.60 6.26
N ILE A 15 6.48 -16.57 7.09
CA ILE A 15 5.52 -16.48 8.19
C ILE A 15 4.73 -15.20 8.02
N SER A 16 3.40 -15.28 8.07
CA SER A 16 2.55 -14.10 8.00
C SER A 16 2.61 -13.32 9.31
N ARG A 17 2.52 -11.99 9.24
CA ARG A 17 2.40 -11.13 10.43
C ARG A 17 0.94 -10.77 10.68
N LYS A 18 0.50 -10.98 11.91
CA LYS A 18 -0.70 -10.39 12.48
C LYS A 18 -0.33 -9.00 13.00
N ASN A 19 -0.44 -8.00 12.13
CA ASN A 19 -0.06 -6.62 12.45
C ASN A 19 -1.09 -5.98 13.38
N LEU A 20 -0.67 -5.71 14.61
CA LEU A 20 -1.41 -4.89 15.58
C LEU A 20 -0.98 -3.43 15.41
N ILE A 21 -1.94 -2.56 15.11
CA ILE A 21 -1.76 -1.12 15.01
C ILE A 21 -2.75 -0.48 15.99
N PHE A 22 -2.21 0.21 17.00
CA PHE A 22 -2.96 0.72 18.15
C PHE A 22 -3.77 -0.39 18.83
N ASP A 23 -3.09 -1.51 19.12
CA ASP A 23 -3.63 -2.72 19.74
C ASP A 23 -4.78 -3.42 18.99
N LYS A 24 -5.11 -2.96 17.79
CA LYS A 24 -6.12 -3.56 16.92
C LYS A 24 -5.45 -4.32 15.77
N TRP A 25 -5.86 -5.57 15.56
CA TRP A 25 -5.40 -6.34 14.41
C TRP A 25 -5.98 -5.80 13.11
N ILE A 26 -5.11 -5.38 12.19
CA ILE A 26 -5.50 -4.92 10.86
C ILE A 26 -5.52 -6.12 9.90
N GLU A 27 -6.72 -6.57 9.55
CA GLU A 27 -6.95 -7.72 8.68
C GLU A 27 -6.97 -7.35 7.21
N ASN A 28 -7.30 -6.09 6.91
CA ASN A 28 -7.48 -5.58 5.55
C ASN A 28 -6.46 -4.45 5.28
N ALA A 29 -6.75 -3.55 4.35
CA ALA A 29 -5.89 -2.43 3.96
C ALA A 29 -4.46 -2.83 3.49
N GLY A 30 -4.27 -4.11 3.14
CA GLY A 30 -2.98 -4.67 2.71
C GLY A 30 -2.02 -5.02 3.85
N TRP A 31 -2.50 -5.14 5.09
CA TRP A 31 -1.69 -5.51 6.25
C TRP A 31 -1.70 -7.00 6.58
N TYR A 32 -2.57 -7.76 5.92
CA TYR A 32 -2.66 -9.21 6.07
C TYR A 32 -3.17 -9.88 4.76
N PRO A 33 -2.65 -11.08 4.41
CA PRO A 33 -1.46 -11.71 4.99
C PRO A 33 -0.19 -11.01 4.52
N ASP A 34 0.68 -10.66 5.48
CA ASP A 34 1.98 -10.02 5.23
C ASP A 34 3.10 -11.04 5.52
N PHE A 35 3.51 -11.77 4.49
CA PHE A 35 4.50 -12.84 4.61
C PHE A 35 5.93 -12.29 4.68
N GLN A 36 6.66 -12.69 5.72
CA GLN A 36 8.06 -12.35 5.92
C GLN A 36 8.90 -13.63 5.97
N LEU A 37 10.03 -13.66 5.26
CA LEU A 37 10.99 -14.76 5.33
C LEU A 37 11.80 -14.60 6.63
N LYS A 38 11.40 -15.33 7.67
CA LYS A 38 11.97 -15.18 9.03
C LYS A 38 12.77 -16.40 9.49
N LEU A 39 12.49 -17.57 8.93
CA LEU A 39 13.23 -18.79 9.23
C LEU A 39 13.94 -19.25 7.97
N PHE A 40 15.25 -19.45 8.06
CA PHE A 40 16.03 -20.02 6.98
C PHE A 40 17.28 -20.69 7.56
N LYS A 41 17.81 -21.68 6.83
CA LYS A 41 19.03 -22.39 7.24
C LYS A 41 20.21 -21.43 7.25
N LYS A 42 21.08 -21.55 8.26
CA LYS A 42 22.33 -20.78 8.35
C LYS A 42 23.13 -20.96 7.05
N GLY A 43 23.62 -19.86 6.50
CA GLY A 43 24.38 -19.84 5.24
C GLY A 43 23.52 -19.92 3.97
N LYS A 44 22.19 -19.99 4.07
CA LYS A 44 21.27 -20.02 2.91
C LYS A 44 20.49 -18.73 2.69
N GLY A 45 20.40 -17.86 3.68
CA GLY A 45 19.82 -16.53 3.55
C GLY A 45 20.90 -15.46 3.51
N ARG A 46 20.74 -14.48 2.61
CA ARG A 46 21.60 -13.29 2.53
C ARG A 46 20.73 -12.05 2.40
N TYR A 47 21.06 -11.00 3.14
CA TYR A 47 20.51 -9.68 2.86
C TYR A 47 21.09 -9.19 1.54
N THR A 48 20.24 -8.66 0.66
CA THR A 48 20.74 -7.96 -0.51
C THR A 48 21.15 -6.56 -0.06
N SER A 49 22.33 -6.13 -0.48
CA SER A 49 22.98 -4.91 0.02
C SER A 49 22.44 -3.64 -0.63
N LYS A 50 21.30 -3.68 -1.33
CA LYS A 50 20.80 -2.50 -2.04
C LYS A 50 19.88 -1.65 -1.19
N HIS A 51 18.88 -2.17 -0.48
CA HIS A 51 17.96 -1.32 0.30
C HIS A 51 17.34 -2.02 1.52
N VAL A 52 16.92 -1.25 2.53
CA VAL A 52 16.19 -1.72 3.73
C VAL A 52 14.87 -2.43 3.43
N HIS A 53 14.36 -2.28 2.20
CA HIS A 53 13.14 -2.94 1.72
C HIS A 53 13.40 -4.19 0.88
N GLU A 54 14.65 -4.47 0.48
CA GLU A 54 14.95 -5.71 -0.21
C GLU A 54 15.02 -6.87 0.80
N GLY A 55 14.13 -7.84 0.60
CA GLY A 55 14.01 -9.01 1.47
C GLY A 55 15.23 -9.92 1.42
N ILE A 56 15.23 -10.94 2.29
CA ILE A 56 16.28 -11.94 2.33
C ILE A 56 16.26 -12.76 1.03
N LYS A 57 17.38 -12.76 0.29
CA LYS A 57 17.58 -13.68 -0.82
C LYS A 57 17.89 -15.07 -0.26
N LEU A 58 17.08 -16.06 -0.64
CA LEU A 58 17.21 -17.44 -0.19
C LEU A 58 17.79 -18.33 -1.29
N GLU A 59 18.78 -19.12 -0.92
CA GLU A 59 19.24 -20.26 -1.73
C GLU A 59 18.40 -21.50 -1.39
N GLY A 60 17.54 -21.93 -2.32
CA GLY A 60 16.64 -23.07 -2.16
C GLY A 60 15.17 -22.65 -2.03
N GLU A 61 14.30 -23.61 -1.68
CA GLU A 61 12.86 -23.37 -1.63
C GLU A 61 12.41 -22.85 -0.27
N ALA A 62 11.37 -22.00 -0.28
CA ALA A 62 10.67 -21.59 0.93
C ALA A 62 9.22 -22.04 0.92
N LYS A 63 8.72 -22.51 2.05
CA LYS A 63 7.29 -22.81 2.25
C LYS A 63 6.63 -21.80 3.18
N LYS A 64 5.31 -21.66 3.12
CA LYS A 64 4.55 -20.81 4.04
C LYS A 64 4.14 -21.60 5.28
N LEU A 65 4.37 -21.05 6.47
CA LEU A 65 3.78 -21.59 7.70
C LEU A 65 2.29 -21.25 7.78
N LYS A 66 1.55 -22.07 8.52
CA LYS A 66 0.12 -21.85 8.80
C LYS A 66 -0.06 -20.79 9.89
N GLU A 67 0.75 -20.87 10.94
CA GLU A 67 0.72 -19.94 12.07
C GLU A 67 1.36 -18.59 11.71
N HIS A 68 0.96 -17.55 12.45
CA HIS A 68 1.38 -16.17 12.25
C HIS A 68 2.22 -15.66 13.42
N ILE A 69 3.07 -14.67 13.14
CA ILE A 69 3.75 -13.87 14.17
C ILE A 69 2.83 -12.72 14.58
N VAL A 70 2.55 -12.58 15.87
CA VAL A 70 1.93 -11.36 16.40
C VAL A 70 2.94 -10.24 16.36
N HIS A 71 2.64 -9.17 15.62
CA HIS A 71 3.55 -8.06 15.41
C HIS A 71 2.91 -6.75 15.90
N HIS A 72 3.37 -6.27 17.05
CA HIS A 72 3.01 -4.95 17.57
C HIS A 72 3.76 -3.89 16.77
N ASN A 73 3.14 -3.40 15.70
CA ASN A 73 3.83 -2.58 14.72
C ASN A 73 3.93 -1.11 15.14
N TYR A 74 2.78 -0.54 15.53
CA TYR A 74 2.68 0.82 16.02
C TYR A 74 1.76 0.87 17.24
N THR A 75 2.24 1.48 18.32
CA THR A 75 1.49 1.68 19.56
C THR A 75 1.04 3.12 19.77
N SER A 76 1.57 4.07 18.99
CA SER A 76 1.15 5.48 19.04
C SER A 76 1.24 6.16 17.67
N VAL A 77 0.45 7.22 17.49
CA VAL A 77 0.47 8.04 16.25
C VAL A 77 1.85 8.66 16.03
N LEU A 78 2.50 9.14 17.09
CA LEU A 78 3.85 9.71 16.99
C LEU A 78 4.87 8.66 16.50
N GLN A 79 4.80 7.43 16.99
CA GLN A 79 5.66 6.35 16.52
C GLN A 79 5.44 6.05 15.03
N PHE A 80 4.18 6.07 14.59
CA PHE A 80 3.84 5.93 13.18
C PHE A 80 4.49 7.05 12.36
N ILE A 81 4.24 8.31 12.70
CA ILE A 81 4.75 9.49 11.97
C ILE A 81 6.29 9.48 11.89
N ASN A 82 6.98 9.20 12.99
CA ASN A 82 8.44 9.18 13.01
C ASN A 82 9.02 8.10 12.07
N LYS A 83 8.49 6.87 12.12
CA LYS A 83 8.91 5.79 11.22
C LYS A 83 8.57 6.12 9.76
N THR A 84 7.36 6.61 9.51
CA THR A 84 6.88 6.99 8.18
C THR A 84 7.74 8.08 7.55
N THR A 85 8.16 9.08 8.32
CA THR A 85 9.04 10.16 7.84
C THR A 85 10.38 9.60 7.35
N ASN A 86 11.03 8.76 8.17
CA ASN A 86 12.31 8.13 7.79
C ASN A 86 12.18 7.23 6.56
N TYR A 87 11.11 6.42 6.47
CA TYR A 87 10.88 5.58 5.30
C TYR A 87 10.58 6.42 4.05
N ALA A 88 9.82 7.51 4.18
CA ALA A 88 9.45 8.35 3.05
C ALA A 88 10.68 9.06 2.46
N GLN A 89 11.62 9.50 3.29
CA GLN A 89 12.89 10.08 2.83
C GLN A 89 13.70 9.10 1.99
N ASN A 90 13.82 7.85 2.46
CA ASN A 90 14.54 6.80 1.73
C ASN A 90 13.85 6.48 0.40
N GLU A 91 12.52 6.27 0.42
CA GLU A 91 11.76 5.96 -0.80
C GLU A 91 11.81 7.10 -1.82
N ALA A 92 11.80 8.36 -1.36
CA ALA A 92 11.96 9.52 -2.24
C ALA A 92 13.31 9.52 -2.98
N LYS A 93 14.40 9.19 -2.26
CA LYS A 93 15.73 9.03 -2.87
C LYS A 93 15.72 7.91 -3.91
N ASP A 94 15.14 6.77 -3.58
CA ASP A 94 15.08 5.61 -4.48
C ASP A 94 14.25 5.88 -5.74
N LEU A 95 13.15 6.63 -5.61
CA LEU A 95 12.34 7.05 -6.75
C LEU A 95 13.12 7.98 -7.68
N MET A 96 13.88 8.92 -7.12
CA MET A 96 14.75 9.82 -7.91
C MET A 96 15.84 9.04 -8.64
N GLU A 97 16.50 8.09 -7.97
CA GLU A 97 17.52 7.21 -8.58
C GLU A 97 16.94 6.34 -9.72
N LYS A 98 15.66 6.00 -9.66
CA LYS A 98 14.93 5.25 -10.70
C LYS A 98 14.40 6.14 -11.84
N GLY A 99 14.70 7.44 -11.84
CA GLY A 99 14.31 8.35 -12.91
C GLY A 99 12.83 8.76 -12.86
N TYR A 100 12.27 8.93 -11.66
CA TYR A 100 10.87 9.34 -11.50
C TYR A 100 10.52 10.62 -12.28
N GLU A 101 9.48 10.54 -13.11
CA GLU A 101 8.92 11.64 -13.88
C GLU A 101 8.06 12.53 -12.99
N PHE A 102 8.62 13.67 -12.56
CA PHE A 102 7.94 14.57 -11.64
C PHE A 102 6.76 15.30 -12.27
N SER A 103 5.61 15.27 -11.60
CA SER A 103 4.44 16.10 -11.91
C SER A 103 3.92 16.76 -10.64
N TYR A 104 3.68 18.08 -10.66
CA TYR A 104 3.17 18.82 -9.50
C TYR A 104 1.88 18.24 -8.91
N PHE A 105 0.99 17.74 -9.77
CA PHE A 105 -0.29 17.17 -9.35
C PHE A 105 -0.18 15.74 -8.80
N ASP A 106 1.02 15.14 -8.81
CA ASP A 106 1.26 13.90 -8.07
C ASP A 106 1.12 14.10 -6.55
N ALA A 107 1.25 15.35 -6.06
CA ALA A 107 0.87 15.76 -4.71
C ALA A 107 -0.56 15.37 -4.33
N ILE A 108 -1.48 15.30 -5.32
CA ILE A 108 -2.89 14.93 -5.13
C ILE A 108 -3.09 13.47 -5.53
N LYS A 109 -2.59 13.08 -6.71
CA LYS A 109 -2.85 11.75 -7.31
C LYS A 109 -2.25 10.60 -6.49
N LEU A 110 -1.01 10.72 -6.01
CA LEU A 110 -0.32 9.65 -5.29
C LEU A 110 -0.99 9.31 -3.95
N PRO A 111 -1.23 10.28 -3.03
CA PRO A 111 -1.89 9.96 -1.76
C PRO A 111 -3.33 9.47 -1.97
N LEU A 112 -4.08 10.05 -2.92
CA LEU A 112 -5.43 9.60 -3.21
C LEU A 112 -5.46 8.15 -3.71
N ARG A 113 -4.61 7.81 -4.67
CA ARG A 113 -4.53 6.45 -5.20
C ARG A 113 -4.23 5.43 -4.11
N GLU A 114 -3.31 5.76 -3.20
CA GLU A 114 -2.99 4.88 -2.08
C GLU A 114 -4.16 4.74 -1.09
N PHE A 115 -4.84 5.85 -0.77
CA PHE A 115 -6.04 5.83 0.05
C PHE A 115 -7.12 4.92 -0.55
N LEU A 116 -7.47 5.13 -1.82
CA LEU A 116 -8.52 4.36 -2.49
C LEU A 116 -8.15 2.87 -2.60
N SER A 117 -6.89 2.58 -2.92
CA SER A 117 -6.35 1.23 -2.95
C SER A 117 -6.49 0.54 -1.59
N ARG A 118 -6.08 1.17 -0.49
CA ARG A 118 -6.13 0.54 0.83
C ARG A 118 -7.54 0.47 1.40
N PHE A 119 -8.27 1.57 1.34
CA PHE A 119 -9.57 1.66 1.98
C PHE A 119 -10.60 0.83 1.24
N PHE A 120 -10.66 0.91 -0.10
CA PHE A 120 -11.64 0.21 -0.90
C PHE A 120 -11.11 -1.09 -1.52
N ALA A 121 -10.09 -1.02 -2.38
CA ALA A 121 -9.63 -2.20 -3.14
C ALA A 121 -9.13 -3.33 -2.22
N ARG A 122 -8.42 -2.97 -1.15
CA ARG A 122 -7.94 -3.87 -0.09
C ARG A 122 -8.89 -3.92 1.11
N LYS A 123 -10.12 -3.45 0.94
CA LYS A 123 -11.24 -3.57 1.90
C LYS A 123 -10.93 -3.05 3.30
N GLY A 124 -10.06 -2.04 3.41
CA GLY A 124 -9.75 -1.37 4.68
C GLY A 124 -11.00 -0.91 5.43
N TYR A 125 -12.08 -0.52 4.74
CA TYR A 125 -13.35 -0.17 5.40
C TYR A 125 -13.92 -1.28 6.30
N LYS A 126 -13.57 -2.56 6.07
CA LYS A 126 -14.00 -3.69 6.93
C LYS A 126 -13.34 -3.69 8.30
N ASP A 127 -12.20 -3.01 8.44
CA ASP A 127 -11.53 -2.77 9.70
C ASP A 127 -12.10 -1.56 10.48
N GLY A 128 -13.22 -0.98 9.98
CA GLY A 128 -13.89 0.16 10.57
C GLY A 128 -12.99 1.40 10.60
N PHE A 129 -13.07 2.16 11.70
CA PHE A 129 -12.30 3.39 11.85
C PHE A 129 -10.78 3.17 11.81
N HIS A 130 -10.29 2.04 12.35
CA HIS A 130 -8.85 1.71 12.25
C HIS A 130 -8.40 1.53 10.80
N GLY A 131 -9.24 0.92 9.97
CA GLY A 131 -8.98 0.78 8.54
C GLY A 131 -8.94 2.11 7.80
N LEU A 132 -9.84 3.03 8.16
CA LEU A 132 -9.82 4.41 7.66
C LEU A 132 -8.52 5.11 8.06
N MET A 133 -8.19 5.11 9.36
CA MET A 133 -6.99 5.78 9.88
C MET A 133 -5.71 5.24 9.24
N VAL A 134 -5.56 3.92 9.15
CA VAL A 134 -4.40 3.30 8.51
C VAL A 134 -4.32 3.65 7.02
N SER A 135 -5.45 3.72 6.32
CA SER A 135 -5.47 4.12 4.90
C SER A 135 -5.09 5.60 4.73
N MET A 136 -5.54 6.48 5.62
CA MET A 136 -5.16 7.90 5.66
C MET A 136 -3.68 8.09 5.99
N PHE A 137 -3.16 7.34 6.95
CA PHE A 137 -1.73 7.38 7.29
C PHE A 137 -0.84 6.94 6.12
N MET A 138 -1.28 5.94 5.34
CA MET A 138 -0.55 5.51 4.15
C MET A 138 -0.71 6.49 2.99
N ALA A 139 -1.83 7.17 2.86
CA ALA A 139 -1.95 8.31 1.94
C ALA A 139 -0.96 9.42 2.33
N PHE A 140 -0.90 9.77 3.62
CA PHE A 140 0.07 10.74 4.14
C PHE A 140 1.52 10.30 3.90
N TYR A 141 1.85 9.02 4.06
CA TYR A 141 3.15 8.47 3.69
C TYR A 141 3.52 8.76 2.23
N HIS A 142 2.60 8.50 1.29
CA HIS A 142 2.84 8.77 -0.15
C HIS A 142 2.91 10.26 -0.46
N PHE A 143 2.18 11.10 0.27
CA PHE A 143 2.33 12.54 0.19
C PHE A 143 3.73 12.99 0.65
N LEU A 144 4.23 12.47 1.78
CA LEU A 144 5.58 12.79 2.27
C LEU A 144 6.67 12.35 1.29
N ILE A 145 6.53 11.17 0.66
CA ILE A 145 7.45 10.74 -0.40
C ILE A 145 7.52 11.81 -1.50
N PHE A 146 6.37 12.25 -2.02
CA PHE A 146 6.31 13.29 -3.03
C PHE A 146 6.91 14.62 -2.54
N ALA A 147 6.62 15.01 -1.29
CA ALA A 147 7.16 16.24 -0.70
C ALA A 147 8.70 16.19 -0.61
N PHE A 148 9.29 15.06 -0.21
CA PHE A 148 10.75 14.88 -0.21
C PHE A 148 11.34 14.85 -1.62
N VAL A 149 10.64 14.29 -2.61
CA VAL A 149 11.05 14.42 -4.01
C VAL A 149 11.08 15.89 -4.45
N TRP A 150 10.05 16.67 -4.12
CA TRP A 150 9.99 18.10 -4.43
C TRP A 150 11.10 18.89 -3.71
N GLU A 151 11.40 18.57 -2.45
CA GLU A 151 12.53 19.11 -1.70
C GLU A 151 13.88 18.82 -2.39
N GLN A 152 14.13 17.57 -2.77
CA GLN A 152 15.37 17.17 -3.47
C GLN A 152 15.51 17.83 -4.85
N ARG A 153 14.39 18.25 -5.47
CA ARG A 153 14.37 19.05 -6.69
C ARG A 153 14.52 20.56 -6.43
N GLY A 154 14.88 20.95 -5.21
CA GLY A 154 15.10 22.35 -4.83
C GLY A 154 13.83 23.17 -4.73
N PHE A 155 12.70 22.54 -4.36
CA PHE A 155 11.38 23.18 -4.31
C PHE A 155 11.02 23.88 -5.64
N SER A 156 11.19 23.14 -6.74
CA SER A 156 10.93 23.66 -8.09
C SER A 156 9.58 24.38 -8.17
N ARG A 157 9.54 25.51 -8.88
CA ARG A 157 8.33 26.32 -9.03
C ARG A 157 7.49 25.86 -10.21
N TYR A 158 6.18 25.90 -10.03
CA TYR A 158 5.25 25.64 -11.10
C TYR A 158 5.27 26.81 -12.11
N GLU A 159 5.53 26.51 -13.38
CA GLU A 159 5.64 27.49 -14.48
C GLU A 159 4.52 27.33 -15.53
N GLY A 160 3.49 26.53 -15.23
CA GLY A 160 2.35 26.33 -16.11
C GLY A 160 1.40 27.55 -16.15
N PRO A 161 0.46 27.56 -17.09
CA PRO A 161 -0.31 28.76 -17.45
C PRO A 161 -1.35 29.17 -16.39
N ASP A 162 -1.96 28.22 -15.67
CA ASP A 162 -3.00 28.50 -14.66
C ASP A 162 -3.05 27.37 -13.61
N PHE A 163 -2.32 27.56 -12.51
CA PHE A 163 -2.25 26.58 -11.42
C PHE A 163 -3.61 26.27 -10.81
N LEU A 164 -4.45 27.29 -10.59
CA LEU A 164 -5.72 27.11 -9.90
C LEU A 164 -6.68 26.26 -10.73
N LYS A 165 -6.77 26.54 -12.03
CA LYS A 165 -7.62 25.78 -12.95
C LYS A 165 -7.17 24.32 -13.10
N GLU A 166 -5.86 24.08 -13.16
CA GLU A 166 -5.33 22.72 -13.22
C GLU A 166 -5.53 21.96 -11.90
N ALA A 167 -5.32 22.62 -10.77
CA ALA A 167 -5.63 22.07 -9.45
C ALA A 167 -7.12 21.73 -9.32
N GLU A 168 -8.01 22.64 -9.71
CA GLU A 168 -9.46 22.42 -9.70
C GLU A 168 -9.84 21.20 -10.55
N LYS A 169 -9.25 21.07 -11.74
CA LYS A 169 -9.47 19.91 -12.63
C LYS A 169 -9.07 18.60 -11.94
N GLU A 170 -7.92 18.57 -11.30
CA GLU A 170 -7.44 17.37 -10.59
C GLU A 170 -8.28 17.06 -9.33
N PHE A 171 -8.72 18.06 -8.57
CA PHE A 171 -9.65 17.85 -7.45
C PHE A 171 -11.02 17.35 -7.90
N LYS A 172 -11.59 17.90 -8.99
CA LYS A 172 -12.85 17.42 -9.58
C LYS A 172 -12.74 15.96 -10.02
N LYS A 173 -11.61 15.60 -10.66
CA LYS A 173 -11.32 14.21 -11.05
C LYS A 173 -11.23 13.30 -9.82
N SER A 174 -10.48 13.73 -8.80
CA SER A 174 -10.31 13.02 -7.54
C SER A 174 -11.65 12.77 -6.84
N GLY A 175 -12.51 13.77 -6.76
CA GLY A 175 -13.86 13.66 -6.19
C GLY A 175 -14.73 12.65 -6.92
N LYS A 176 -14.70 12.65 -8.27
CA LYS A 176 -15.41 11.64 -9.07
C LYS A 176 -14.91 10.23 -8.78
N GLU A 177 -13.61 10.04 -8.62
CA GLU A 177 -13.02 8.73 -8.31
C GLU A 177 -13.44 8.23 -6.92
N ILE A 178 -13.44 9.09 -5.91
CA ILE A 178 -13.94 8.78 -4.56
C ILE A 178 -15.41 8.34 -4.62
N LEU A 179 -16.26 9.14 -5.28
CA LEU A 179 -17.69 8.83 -5.42
C LEU A 179 -17.92 7.51 -6.15
N PHE A 180 -17.16 7.24 -7.21
CA PHE A 180 -17.19 5.97 -7.92
C PHE A 180 -16.88 4.79 -7.00
N TRP A 181 -15.85 4.86 -6.16
CA TRP A 181 -15.51 3.78 -5.24
C TRP A 181 -16.60 3.54 -4.19
N PHE A 182 -17.19 4.61 -3.63
CA PHE A 182 -18.31 4.47 -2.71
C PHE A 182 -19.53 3.83 -3.37
N SER A 183 -19.90 4.29 -4.57
CA SER A 183 -20.96 3.68 -5.36
C SER A 183 -20.70 2.21 -5.61
N LYS A 184 -19.49 1.87 -6.07
CA LYS A 184 -19.07 0.50 -6.36
C LYS A 184 -19.21 -0.40 -5.14
N GLU A 185 -18.66 -0.01 -3.99
CA GLU A 185 -18.77 -0.81 -2.77
C GLU A 185 -20.21 -0.92 -2.28
N LYS A 186 -21.01 0.16 -2.38
CA LYS A 186 -22.44 0.12 -2.04
C LYS A 186 -23.18 -0.91 -2.89
N ILE A 187 -22.93 -0.94 -4.21
CA ILE A 187 -23.48 -1.93 -5.13
C ILE A 187 -22.98 -3.33 -4.79
N GLU A 188 -21.69 -3.49 -4.47
CA GLU A 188 -21.11 -4.79 -4.16
C GLU A 188 -21.66 -5.39 -2.86
N SER A 189 -21.94 -4.54 -1.87
CA SER A 189 -22.53 -4.89 -0.57
C SER A 189 -24.02 -5.26 -0.63
N MET A 190 -24.71 -5.01 -1.76
CA MET A 190 -26.12 -5.37 -1.91
C MET A 190 -26.31 -6.89 -1.87
N LYS A 191 -27.16 -7.36 -0.95
CA LYS A 191 -27.49 -8.78 -0.78
C LYS A 191 -28.25 -9.37 -1.97
N SER A 192 -29.09 -8.58 -2.65
CA SER A 192 -29.94 -9.03 -3.77
C SER A 192 -29.18 -8.96 -5.10
N PRO A 193 -29.00 -10.09 -5.82
CA PRO A 193 -28.36 -10.10 -7.14
C PRO A 193 -29.10 -9.24 -8.18
N PHE A 194 -30.45 -9.22 -8.11
CA PHE A 194 -31.28 -8.42 -9.01
C PHE A 194 -31.09 -6.91 -8.78
N ARG A 195 -31.14 -6.46 -7.51
CA ARG A 195 -30.87 -5.04 -7.17
C ARG A 195 -29.45 -4.62 -7.56
N LYS A 196 -28.48 -5.52 -7.40
CA LYS A 196 -27.09 -5.32 -7.82
C LYS A 196 -26.96 -5.15 -9.34
N MET A 197 -27.67 -5.97 -10.13
CA MET A 197 -27.70 -5.87 -11.60
C MET A 197 -28.36 -4.56 -12.06
N ALA A 198 -29.51 -4.19 -11.49
CA ALA A 198 -30.21 -2.95 -11.80
C ALA A 198 -29.38 -1.70 -11.44
N ALA A 199 -28.70 -1.71 -10.29
CA ALA A 199 -27.84 -0.61 -9.87
C ALA A 199 -26.61 -0.44 -10.78
N ARG A 200 -25.98 -1.55 -11.20
CA ARG A 200 -24.88 -1.52 -12.20
C ARG A 200 -25.33 -0.94 -13.54
N PHE A 201 -26.54 -1.29 -13.97
CA PHE A 201 -27.11 -0.76 -15.21
C PHE A 201 -27.39 0.75 -15.11
N SER A 202 -27.96 1.20 -13.98
CA SER A 202 -28.20 2.63 -13.73
C SER A 202 -26.91 3.45 -13.65
N GLU A 203 -25.85 2.93 -13.02
CA GLU A 203 -24.55 3.61 -13.00
C GLU A 203 -23.89 3.67 -14.36
N LYS A 204 -23.94 2.60 -15.16
CA LYS A 204 -23.38 2.59 -16.52
C LYS A 204 -24.03 3.63 -17.43
N LEU A 205 -25.28 4.01 -17.16
CA LEU A 205 -26.00 5.08 -17.85
C LEU A 205 -25.64 6.49 -17.33
N LYS A 206 -25.10 6.61 -16.11
CA LYS A 206 -24.69 7.88 -15.48
C LYS A 206 -23.20 8.18 -15.61
N SER A 207 -22.38 7.16 -15.84
CA SER A 207 -20.96 7.33 -16.08
C SER A 207 -20.73 8.10 -17.38
N PRO A 208 -19.92 9.18 -17.37
CA PRO A 208 -19.46 9.78 -18.61
C PRO A 208 -18.72 8.70 -19.41
N LYS A 209 -18.98 8.60 -20.71
CA LYS A 209 -18.09 7.85 -21.60
C LYS A 209 -16.69 8.44 -21.41
N LEU A 210 -15.76 7.61 -20.94
CA LEU A 210 -14.33 7.89 -20.95
C LEU A 210 -13.89 8.21 -22.38
#